data_AF-A0A2D4ZSZ4-F1
#
_entry.id   AF-A0A2D4ZSZ4-F1
#
_cell.length_a   1.000
_cell.length_b   1.000
_cell.length_c   1.000
_cell.angle_alpha   90.00
_cell.angle_beta   90.00
_cell.angle_gamma   90.00
#
_symmetry.space_group_name_H-M   'P 1'
#
loop_
_entity.id
_entity.type
_entity.pdbx_description
1 polymer ?
#
loop_
_entity_poly.entity_id
_entity_poly.type
_entity_poly.pdbx_seq_one_letter_code
_entity_poly.pdbx_strand_id
1 'polypeptide(L)'
;MLDPTFCVYVQNNIIMLRSFFLFLISFLFSSFSMAQNSERATDIFTEVDARRSKITYEKTDMQMVIYNSSGNTRNRSISSFSYNKDDQEKSLLVFEEPANVRGTGFLTLSDGDNEVQKLYLPALGRIQTITASQKADRFMGSDFTYEDLGDQNPDDYDFELISEKSSLAILKAVKKENSQYAYIRFYINTDRYSLEKAEYFDEDNEMIKRLEAEDFTNVDENIWRANKMTMYDLKAERKTELIWSNRVINESIPEWRFTERGLKRS
;
A
#
# COMPACT_ATOMS: atom_id res chain seq x y z
N MET A 1 41.10 -7.74 -62.06
CA MET A 1 40.98 -8.79 -61.02
C MET A 1 40.94 -8.08 -59.68
N LEU A 2 39.81 -8.12 -58.97
CA LEU A 2 39.72 -7.53 -57.63
C LEU A 2 40.40 -8.45 -56.62
N ASP A 3 41.14 -7.85 -55.68
CA ASP A 3 41.92 -8.55 -54.66
C ASP A 3 41.01 -9.38 -53.73
N PRO A 4 41.22 -10.70 -53.60
CA PRO A 4 40.41 -11.55 -52.73
C PRO A 4 40.44 -11.13 -51.25
N THR A 5 41.48 -10.43 -50.79
CA THR A 5 41.53 -9.93 -49.40
C THR A 5 40.59 -8.76 -49.15
N PHE A 6 40.32 -7.92 -50.16
CA PHE A 6 39.36 -6.82 -50.08
C PHE A 6 37.92 -7.33 -49.94
N CYS A 7 37.58 -8.42 -50.62
CA CYS A 7 36.25 -9.03 -50.56
C CYS A 7 35.94 -9.59 -49.16
N VAL A 8 36.93 -10.24 -48.53
CA VAL A 8 36.80 -10.79 -47.16
C VAL A 8 36.67 -9.67 -46.12
N TYR A 9 37.41 -8.57 -46.27
CA TYR A 9 37.34 -7.42 -45.37
C TYR A 9 35.96 -6.73 -45.40
N VAL A 10 35.41 -6.51 -46.59
CA VAL A 10 34.06 -5.93 -46.76
C VAL A 10 32.98 -6.86 -46.20
N GLN A 11 33.10 -8.17 -46.43
CA GLN A 11 32.14 -9.16 -45.91
C GLN A 11 32.16 -9.25 -44.37
N ASN A 12 33.34 -9.21 -43.75
CA ASN A 12 33.48 -9.19 -42.29
C ASN A 12 32.93 -7.89 -41.67
N ASN A 13 33.13 -6.74 -42.31
CA ASN A 13 32.55 -5.47 -41.85
C ASN A 13 31.02 -5.43 -41.98
N ILE A 14 30.45 -6.01 -43.04
CA ILE A 14 28.99 -6.13 -43.20
C ILE A 14 28.40 -7.09 -42.16
N ILE A 15 29.09 -8.18 -41.83
CA ILE A 15 28.68 -9.11 -40.76
C ILE A 15 28.76 -8.43 -39.39
N MET A 16 29.85 -7.73 -39.08
CA MET A 16 30.01 -6.96 -37.83
C MET A 16 28.95 -5.86 -37.69
N LEU A 17 28.65 -5.12 -38.76
CA LEU A 17 27.63 -4.06 -38.75
C LEU A 17 26.21 -4.63 -38.59
N ARG A 18 25.92 -5.81 -39.17
CA ARG A 18 24.65 -6.52 -38.97
C ARG A 18 24.50 -7.06 -37.55
N SER A 19 25.57 -7.61 -36.97
CA SER A 19 25.57 -8.07 -35.57
C SER A 19 25.40 -6.91 -34.58
N PHE A 20 26.03 -5.76 -34.85
CA PHE A 20 25.84 -4.54 -34.06
C PHE A 20 24.41 -3.99 -34.16
N PHE A 21 23.82 -3.99 -35.36
CA PHE A 21 22.45 -3.55 -35.57
C PHE A 21 21.41 -4.48 -34.93
N LEU A 22 21.63 -5.80 -34.97
CA LEU A 22 20.80 -6.78 -34.27
C LEU A 22 20.92 -6.64 -32.75
N PHE A 23 22.12 -6.38 -32.23
CA PHE A 23 22.33 -6.11 -30.80
C PHE A 23 21.64 -4.80 -30.36
N LEU A 24 21.75 -3.74 -31.17
CA LEU A 24 21.08 -2.46 -30.93
C LEU A 24 19.55 -2.59 -30.97
N ILE A 25 19.00 -3.35 -31.92
CA ILE A 25 17.57 -3.65 -31.98
C ILE A 25 17.14 -4.45 -30.74
N SER A 26 17.89 -5.49 -30.35
CA SER A 26 17.54 -6.26 -29.14
C SER A 26 17.57 -5.40 -27.87
N PHE A 27 18.53 -4.47 -27.77
CA PHE A 27 18.62 -3.54 -26.65
C PHE A 27 17.44 -2.57 -26.59
N LEU A 28 17.04 -2.02 -27.73
CA LEU A 28 15.87 -1.13 -27.83
C LEU A 28 14.54 -1.85 -27.53
N PHE A 29 14.39 -3.11 -27.95
CA PHE A 29 13.20 -3.91 -27.65
C PHE A 29 13.08 -4.25 -26.15
N SER A 30 14.19 -4.58 -25.47
CA SER A 30 14.17 -4.85 -24.03
C SER A 30 13.81 -3.62 -23.20
N SER A 31 14.33 -2.44 -23.54
CA SER A 31 13.98 -1.19 -22.84
C SER A 31 12.52 -0.80 -23.05
N PHE A 32 11.97 -1.00 -24.25
CA PHE A 32 10.55 -0.70 -24.52
C PHE A 32 9.61 -1.61 -23.72
N SER A 33 9.89 -2.91 -23.63
CA SER A 33 9.07 -3.83 -22.84
C SER A 33 9.12 -3.53 -21.34
N MET A 34 10.26 -3.10 -20.79
CA MET A 34 10.37 -2.70 -19.38
C MET A 34 9.57 -1.43 -19.09
N ALA A 35 9.67 -0.41 -19.95
CA ALA A 35 8.91 0.83 -19.81
C ALA A 35 7.40 0.58 -19.84
N GLN A 36 6.92 -0.23 -20.79
CA GLN A 36 5.50 -0.59 -20.90
C GLN A 36 4.98 -1.35 -19.65
N ASN A 37 5.79 -2.26 -19.08
CA ASN A 37 5.43 -2.99 -17.87
C ASN A 37 5.32 -2.07 -16.65
N SER A 38 6.20 -1.08 -16.54
CA SER A 38 6.16 -0.10 -15.44
C SER A 38 4.93 0.80 -15.56
N GLU A 39 4.67 1.36 -16.75
CA GLU A 39 3.50 2.21 -17.02
C GLU A 39 2.19 1.47 -16.71
N ARG A 40 2.02 0.24 -17.19
CA ARG A 40 0.82 -0.57 -16.92
C ARG A 40 0.62 -0.85 -15.42
N ALA A 41 1.69 -1.10 -14.67
CA ALA A 41 1.60 -1.34 -13.24
C ALA A 41 1.17 -0.07 -12.49
N THR A 42 1.76 1.08 -12.83
CA THR A 42 1.38 2.38 -12.29
C THR A 42 -0.08 2.70 -12.61
N ASP A 43 -0.56 2.47 -13.84
CA ASP A 43 -1.96 2.68 -14.22
C ASP A 43 -2.93 1.85 -13.38
N ILE A 44 -2.62 0.56 -13.16
CA ILE A 44 -3.46 -0.32 -12.36
C ILE A 44 -3.55 0.20 -10.92
N PHE A 45 -2.43 0.56 -10.31
CA PHE A 45 -2.42 1.04 -8.92
C PHE A 45 -3.04 2.44 -8.79
N THR A 46 -2.85 3.30 -9.79
CA THR A 46 -3.50 4.62 -9.86
C THR A 46 -5.01 4.50 -9.96
N GLU A 47 -5.55 3.55 -10.73
CA GLU A 47 -7.00 3.31 -10.78
C GLU A 47 -7.54 2.73 -9.46
N VAL A 48 -6.77 1.88 -8.75
CA VAL A 48 -7.13 1.43 -7.39
C VAL A 48 -7.28 2.63 -6.46
N ASP A 49 -6.30 3.53 -6.46
CA ASP A 49 -6.31 4.74 -5.64
C ASP A 49 -7.46 5.68 -6.03
N ALA A 50 -7.63 5.97 -7.32
CA ALA A 50 -8.71 6.82 -7.82
C ALA A 50 -10.10 6.30 -7.42
N ARG A 51 -10.34 4.98 -7.42
CA ARG A 51 -11.60 4.40 -6.93
C ARG A 51 -11.73 4.48 -5.42
N ARG A 52 -10.63 4.33 -4.68
CA ARG A 52 -10.60 4.49 -3.22
C ARG A 52 -11.01 5.91 -2.83
N SER A 53 -10.44 6.92 -3.49
CA SER A 53 -10.57 8.33 -3.12
C SER A 53 -11.84 9.01 -3.64
N LYS A 54 -12.66 8.30 -4.45
CA LYS A 54 -14.04 8.70 -4.77
C LYS A 54 -14.97 8.75 -3.56
N ILE A 55 -14.67 8.02 -2.48
CA ILE A 55 -15.43 8.11 -1.23
C ILE A 55 -14.93 9.31 -0.44
N THR A 56 -15.73 10.38 -0.41
CA THR A 56 -15.35 11.62 0.26
C THR A 56 -15.36 11.49 1.77
N TYR A 57 -16.36 10.82 2.34
CA TYR A 57 -16.43 10.56 3.78
C TYR A 57 -16.72 9.09 3.99
N GLU A 58 -16.00 8.45 4.91
CA GLU A 58 -16.31 7.08 5.34
C GLU A 58 -16.27 7.01 6.86
N LYS A 59 -17.27 6.35 7.44
CA LYS A 59 -17.31 5.99 8.85
C LYS A 59 -17.58 4.51 8.98
N THR A 60 -16.84 3.83 9.84
CA THR A 60 -17.04 2.39 10.13
C THR A 60 -16.78 2.09 11.59
N ASP A 61 -17.43 1.04 12.11
CA ASP A 61 -17.00 0.38 13.33
C ASP A 61 -16.01 -0.73 12.96
N MET A 62 -14.87 -0.79 13.63
CA MET A 62 -13.79 -1.73 13.36
C MET A 62 -13.45 -2.56 14.59
N GLN A 63 -13.48 -3.88 14.44
CA GLN A 63 -12.96 -4.82 15.42
C GLN A 63 -11.54 -5.22 15.04
N MET A 64 -10.59 -4.99 15.94
CA MET A 64 -9.22 -5.48 15.81
C MET A 64 -9.00 -6.68 16.73
N VAL A 65 -8.49 -7.78 16.20
CA VAL A 65 -8.17 -9.00 16.96
C VAL A 65 -6.71 -9.37 16.74
N ILE A 66 -5.91 -9.32 17.79
CA ILE A 66 -4.47 -9.61 17.74
C ILE A 66 -4.25 -11.01 18.33
N TYR A 67 -3.62 -11.88 17.56
CA TYR A 67 -3.25 -13.24 17.93
C TYR A 67 -1.74 -13.29 18.14
N ASN A 68 -1.31 -13.66 19.34
CA ASN A 68 0.11 -13.92 19.59
C ASN A 68 0.52 -15.32 19.08
N SER A 69 1.81 -15.65 19.12
CA SER A 69 2.32 -16.96 18.66
C SER A 69 1.81 -18.15 19.47
N SER A 70 1.29 -17.93 20.67
CA SER A 70 0.63 -18.97 21.48
C SER A 70 -0.87 -19.12 21.19
N GLY A 71 -1.42 -18.33 20.27
CA GLY A 71 -2.85 -18.30 19.94
C GLY A 71 -3.73 -17.47 20.88
N ASN A 72 -3.15 -16.80 21.89
CA ASN A 72 -3.90 -15.93 22.78
C ASN A 72 -4.34 -14.65 22.05
N THR A 73 -5.56 -14.19 22.35
CA THR A 73 -6.16 -13.06 21.66
C THR A 73 -6.22 -11.79 22.52
N ARG A 74 -6.13 -10.64 21.85
CA ARG A 74 -6.48 -9.33 22.40
C ARG A 74 -7.42 -8.64 21.43
N ASN A 75 -8.58 -8.23 21.94
CA ASN A 75 -9.63 -7.60 21.16
C ASN A 75 -9.65 -6.10 21.42
N ARG A 76 -9.91 -5.29 20.39
CA ARG A 76 -10.14 -3.85 20.50
C ARG A 76 -11.28 -3.41 19.58
N SER A 77 -12.14 -2.54 20.10
CA SER A 77 -13.17 -1.89 19.30
C SER A 77 -12.71 -0.49 18.95
N ILE A 78 -12.86 -0.10 17.68
CA ILE A 78 -12.32 1.13 17.12
C ILE A 78 -13.38 1.80 16.23
N SER A 79 -13.65 3.08 16.45
CA SER A 79 -14.36 3.92 15.49
C SER A 79 -13.36 4.43 14.45
N SER A 80 -13.64 4.23 13.17
CA SER A 80 -12.81 4.74 12.07
C SER A 80 -13.56 5.79 11.26
N PHE A 81 -12.86 6.87 10.91
CA PHE A 81 -13.35 7.96 10.09
C PHE A 81 -12.31 8.26 9.01
N SER A 82 -12.74 8.50 7.78
CA SER A 82 -11.86 9.02 6.73
C SER A 82 -12.52 10.16 5.94
N TYR A 83 -11.66 10.97 5.33
CA TYR A 83 -12.00 12.04 4.43
C TYR A 83 -11.02 12.07 3.26
N ASN A 84 -11.52 12.08 2.02
CA ASN A 84 -10.70 12.19 0.82
C ASN A 84 -11.29 13.22 -0.13
N LYS A 85 -10.56 14.29 -0.45
CA LYS A 85 -10.98 15.29 -1.45
C LYS A 85 -9.82 16.23 -1.82
N ASP A 86 -9.74 16.62 -3.08
CA ASP A 86 -8.80 17.65 -3.57
C ASP A 86 -7.35 17.37 -3.09
N ASP A 87 -6.88 16.14 -3.29
CA ASP A 87 -5.56 15.61 -2.86
C ASP A 87 -5.29 15.61 -1.34
N GLN A 88 -6.32 15.86 -0.54
CA GLN A 88 -6.26 15.72 0.90
C GLN A 88 -6.87 14.39 1.34
N GLU A 89 -6.05 13.56 1.99
CA GLU A 89 -6.52 12.35 2.66
C GLU A 89 -6.34 12.48 4.17
N LYS A 90 -7.39 12.19 4.93
CA LYS A 90 -7.37 12.26 6.39
C LYS A 90 -8.03 11.03 6.94
N SER A 91 -7.42 10.41 7.94
CA SER A 91 -8.04 9.29 8.64
C SER A 91 -7.87 9.44 10.14
N LEU A 92 -8.88 9.01 10.90
CA LEU A 92 -8.89 9.01 12.35
C LEU A 92 -9.39 7.66 12.85
N LEU A 93 -8.56 6.98 13.62
CA LEU A 93 -8.94 5.81 14.40
C LEU A 93 -9.08 6.21 15.86
N VAL A 94 -10.21 5.86 16.49
CA VAL A 94 -10.47 6.09 17.91
C VAL A 94 -10.74 4.76 18.60
N PHE A 95 -9.87 4.38 19.53
CA PHE A 95 -10.06 3.18 20.33
C PHE A 95 -11.18 3.38 21.35
N GLU A 96 -12.24 2.61 21.25
CA GLU A 96 -13.39 2.65 22.14
C GLU A 96 -13.24 1.66 23.30
N GLU A 97 -12.70 0.47 23.01
CA GLU A 97 -12.51 -0.61 23.98
C GLU A 97 -11.20 -1.38 23.71
N PRO A 98 -10.61 -2.01 24.74
CA PRO A 98 -10.98 -2.02 26.16
C PRO A 98 -10.57 -0.74 26.92
N ALA A 99 -10.97 -0.64 28.19
CA ALA A 99 -10.79 0.57 29.02
C ALA A 99 -9.35 1.09 29.10
N ASN A 100 -8.34 0.22 29.03
CA ASN A 100 -6.93 0.59 29.08
C ASN A 100 -6.40 1.27 27.80
N VAL A 101 -7.12 1.18 26.67
CA VAL A 101 -6.78 1.87 25.41
C VAL A 101 -7.85 2.88 24.99
N ARG A 102 -8.99 2.93 25.68
CA ARG A 102 -10.11 3.83 25.38
C ARG A 102 -9.66 5.30 25.26
N GLY A 103 -10.12 5.97 24.22
CA GLY A 103 -9.78 7.36 23.87
C GLY A 103 -8.41 7.53 23.20
N THR A 104 -7.64 6.45 23.02
CA THR A 104 -6.44 6.52 22.16
C THR A 104 -6.88 6.89 20.76
N GLY A 105 -6.25 7.90 20.19
CA GLY A 105 -6.57 8.39 18.86
C GLY A 105 -5.36 8.30 17.95
N PHE A 106 -5.54 7.86 16.71
CA PHE A 106 -4.51 7.87 15.68
C PHE A 106 -5.02 8.64 14.46
N LEU A 107 -4.34 9.74 14.13
CA LEU A 107 -4.69 10.64 13.05
C LEU A 107 -3.60 10.59 11.99
N THR A 108 -3.99 10.32 10.75
CA THR A 108 -3.15 10.50 9.56
C THR A 108 -3.69 11.68 8.76
N LEU A 109 -2.79 12.57 8.35
CA LEU A 109 -3.06 13.70 7.48
C LEU A 109 -2.10 13.63 6.29
N SER A 110 -2.63 13.46 5.09
CA SER A 110 -1.90 13.48 3.82
C SER A 110 -2.34 14.68 3.01
N ASP A 111 -1.38 15.40 2.42
CA ASP A 111 -1.58 16.53 1.51
C ASP A 111 -0.54 16.42 0.38
N GLY A 112 -0.94 15.78 -0.72
CA GLY A 112 -0.02 15.33 -1.77
C GLY A 112 1.06 14.39 -1.22
N ASP A 113 2.33 14.76 -1.40
CA ASP A 113 3.48 13.95 -0.95
C ASP A 113 3.79 14.09 0.55
N ASN A 114 3.05 14.94 1.28
CA ASN A 114 3.33 15.21 2.70
C ASN A 114 2.36 14.46 3.61
N GLU A 115 2.88 13.45 4.32
CA GLU A 115 2.12 12.74 5.35
C GLU A 115 2.59 13.10 6.78
N VAL A 116 1.63 13.38 7.66
CA VAL A 116 1.84 13.52 9.10
C VAL A 116 0.93 12.56 9.87
N GLN A 117 1.55 11.71 10.68
CA GLN A 117 0.86 10.79 11.57
C GLN A 117 1.01 11.21 13.04
N LYS A 118 -0.09 11.18 13.78
CA LYS A 118 -0.15 11.62 15.19
C LYS A 118 -0.90 10.60 16.03
N LEU A 119 -0.29 10.20 17.15
CA LEU A 119 -0.88 9.33 18.16
C LEU A 119 -1.18 10.13 19.42
N TYR A 120 -2.44 10.14 19.85
CA TYR A 120 -2.87 10.69 21.12
C TYR A 120 -3.01 9.57 22.16
N LEU A 121 -2.33 9.74 23.30
CA LEU A 121 -2.38 8.79 24.41
C LEU A 121 -3.03 9.47 25.63
N PRO A 122 -4.31 9.19 25.94
CA PRO A 122 -5.05 9.85 27.03
C PRO A 122 -4.38 9.75 28.38
N ALA A 123 -3.81 8.59 28.71
CA ALA A 123 -3.10 8.36 29.97
C ALA A 123 -1.91 9.31 30.19
N LEU A 124 -1.36 9.87 29.10
CA LEU A 124 -0.25 10.82 29.13
C LEU A 124 -0.69 12.26 28.82
N GLY A 125 -1.96 12.47 28.42
CA GLY A 125 -2.49 13.78 28.02
C GLY A 125 -1.74 14.44 26.85
N ARG A 126 -0.99 13.66 26.05
CA ARG A 126 -0.08 14.19 25.02
C ARG A 126 -0.35 13.60 23.64
N ILE A 127 -0.08 14.41 22.63
CA ILE A 127 -0.01 14.00 21.22
C ILE A 127 1.47 13.77 20.90
N GLN A 128 1.77 12.62 20.30
CA GLN A 128 3.08 12.28 19.76
C GLN A 128 2.97 12.25 18.23
N THR A 129 3.81 13.01 17.54
CA THR A 129 4.01 12.85 16.10
C THR A 129 4.89 11.62 15.86
N ILE A 130 4.49 10.76 14.93
CA ILE A 130 5.29 9.59 14.52
C ILE A 130 6.39 10.06 13.58
N THR A 131 7.64 9.77 13.92
CA THR A 131 8.80 10.12 13.07
C THR A 131 9.04 9.07 12.00
N ALA A 132 9.85 9.40 10.98
CA ALA A 132 10.25 8.44 9.94
C ALA A 132 10.85 7.14 10.53
N SER A 133 11.73 7.27 11.54
CA SER A 133 12.32 6.12 12.24
C SER A 133 11.30 5.28 13.01
N GLN A 134 10.16 5.86 13.40
CA GLN A 134 9.08 5.18 14.11
C GLN A 134 8.07 4.56 13.16
N LYS A 135 8.12 4.83 11.85
CA LYS A 135 7.18 4.22 10.89
C LYS A 135 7.23 2.68 10.90
N ALA A 136 8.41 2.11 11.18
CA ALA A 136 8.60 0.67 11.33
C ALA A 136 8.09 0.07 12.66
N ASP A 137 7.69 0.91 13.63
CA ASP A 137 7.19 0.42 14.92
C ASP A 137 5.79 -0.18 14.78
N ARG A 138 5.52 -1.24 15.54
CA ARG A 138 4.19 -1.86 15.60
C ARG A 138 3.14 -0.89 16.15
N PHE A 139 2.05 -0.75 15.41
CA PHE A 139 0.91 0.05 15.82
C PHE A 139 0.20 -0.60 16.98
N MET A 140 0.28 0.02 18.16
CA MET A 140 -0.43 -0.40 19.37
C MET A 140 -0.23 -1.90 19.70
N GLY A 141 0.91 -2.50 19.36
CA GLY A 141 1.18 -3.92 19.61
C GLY A 141 0.42 -4.92 18.72
N SER A 142 -0.21 -4.43 17.65
CA SER A 142 -0.68 -5.24 16.52
C SER A 142 0.47 -5.65 15.61
N ASP A 143 0.17 -6.36 14.53
CA ASP A 143 1.14 -6.76 13.50
C ASP A 143 1.19 -5.78 12.31
N PHE A 144 0.34 -4.74 12.34
CA PHE A 144 0.49 -3.55 11.51
C PHE A 144 1.53 -2.62 12.13
N THR A 145 2.26 -1.90 11.29
CA THR A 145 3.15 -0.80 11.66
C THR A 145 2.53 0.54 11.33
N TYR A 146 3.12 1.63 11.79
CA TYR A 146 2.66 2.97 11.42
C TYR A 146 2.79 3.24 9.92
N GLU A 147 3.82 2.67 9.27
CA GLU A 147 3.96 2.68 7.81
C GLU A 147 2.77 1.98 7.11
N ASP A 148 2.34 0.83 7.63
CA ASP A 148 1.24 0.04 7.03
C ASP A 148 -0.13 0.75 7.13
N LEU A 149 -0.27 1.72 8.04
CA LEU A 149 -1.48 2.52 8.25
C LEU A 149 -1.38 3.92 7.63
N GLY A 150 -0.30 4.18 6.91
CA GLY A 150 -0.13 5.40 6.15
C GLY A 150 -0.87 5.39 4.82
N ASP A 151 -0.78 6.52 4.14
CA ASP A 151 -1.25 6.69 2.77
C ASP A 151 -0.44 5.83 1.80
N GLN A 152 -1.13 5.36 0.75
CA GLN A 152 -0.56 4.53 -0.32
C GLN A 152 -0.69 5.29 -1.65
N ASN A 153 -0.11 6.48 -1.71
CA ASN A 153 -0.09 7.29 -2.92
C ASN A 153 0.71 6.56 -4.02
N PRO A 154 0.15 6.35 -5.24
CA PRO A 154 0.88 5.76 -6.36
C PRO A 154 2.22 6.45 -6.66
N ASP A 155 2.31 7.77 -6.47
CA ASP A 155 3.52 8.54 -6.75
C ASP A 155 4.68 8.25 -5.79
N ASP A 156 4.41 7.60 -4.65
CA ASP A 156 5.45 7.20 -3.69
C ASP A 156 6.25 5.97 -4.14
N TYR A 157 5.83 5.28 -5.21
CA TYR A 157 6.37 3.99 -5.58
C TYR A 157 6.95 3.96 -7.00
N ASP A 158 7.98 3.14 -7.17
CA ASP A 158 8.41 2.64 -8.47
C ASP A 158 7.81 1.25 -8.68
N PHE A 159 7.01 1.11 -9.74
CA PHE A 159 6.27 -0.13 -10.03
C PHE A 159 6.88 -0.95 -11.16
N GLU A 160 6.75 -2.27 -11.01
CA GLU A 160 7.05 -3.29 -12.01
C GLU A 160 5.87 -4.27 -12.11
N LEU A 161 5.32 -4.45 -13.32
CA LEU A 161 4.30 -5.49 -13.58
C LEU A 161 4.98 -6.86 -13.64
N ILE A 162 4.71 -7.71 -12.64
CA ILE A 162 5.24 -9.09 -12.59
C ILE A 162 4.38 -10.02 -13.47
N SER A 163 3.06 -9.89 -13.38
CA SER A 163 2.14 -10.62 -14.26
C SER A 163 0.74 -10.01 -14.25
N GLU A 164 0.03 -10.10 -15.37
CA GLU A 164 -1.41 -9.83 -15.47
C GLU A 164 -2.08 -11.03 -16.14
N LYS A 165 -2.90 -11.79 -15.41
CA LYS A 165 -3.59 -12.99 -15.93
C LYS A 165 -5.05 -12.98 -15.51
N SER A 166 -5.94 -13.13 -16.48
CA SER A 166 -7.38 -12.99 -16.27
C SER A 166 -7.68 -11.66 -15.56
N SER A 167 -8.24 -11.68 -14.34
CA SER A 167 -8.54 -10.49 -13.56
C SER A 167 -7.64 -10.32 -12.33
N LEU A 168 -6.41 -10.85 -12.38
CA LEU A 168 -5.42 -10.69 -11.31
C LEU A 168 -4.11 -10.14 -11.88
N ALA A 169 -3.72 -8.96 -11.40
CA ALA A 169 -2.42 -8.35 -11.62
C ALA A 169 -1.54 -8.51 -10.38
N ILE A 170 -0.25 -8.78 -10.59
CA ILE A 170 0.78 -8.82 -9.55
C ILE A 170 1.77 -7.71 -9.87
N LEU A 171 1.85 -6.73 -8.96
CA LEU A 171 2.70 -5.55 -9.09
C LEU A 171 3.79 -5.65 -8.02
N LYS A 172 5.05 -5.46 -8.39
CA LYS A 172 6.11 -5.18 -7.43
C LYS A 172 6.23 -3.67 -7.28
N ALA A 173 6.26 -3.20 -6.04
CA ALA A 173 6.34 -1.78 -5.70
C ALA A 173 7.52 -1.55 -4.76
N VAL A 174 8.42 -0.65 -5.14
CA VAL A 174 9.54 -0.19 -4.31
C VAL A 174 9.21 1.24 -3.88
N LYS A 175 9.18 1.52 -2.57
CA LYS A 175 8.93 2.88 -2.10
C LYS A 175 10.14 3.76 -2.40
N LYS A 176 9.92 4.98 -2.91
CA LYS A 176 10.98 5.94 -3.25
C LYS A 176 11.66 6.50 -2.01
N GLU A 177 10.90 6.64 -0.92
CA GLU A 177 11.41 7.01 0.40
C GLU A 177 11.85 5.80 1.22
N ASN A 178 12.54 6.07 2.33
CA ASN A 178 13.00 5.02 3.24
C ASN A 178 11.82 4.24 3.83
N SER A 179 11.78 2.94 3.54
CA SER A 179 10.76 1.99 4.00
C SER A 179 11.42 0.90 4.83
N GLN A 180 10.67 0.29 5.76
CA GLN A 180 11.13 -0.92 6.44
C GLN A 180 11.15 -2.15 5.50
N TYR A 181 10.52 -2.04 4.33
CA TYR A 181 10.41 -3.09 3.32
C TYR A 181 11.30 -2.76 2.12
N ALA A 182 12.02 -3.76 1.62
CA ALA A 182 12.77 -3.61 0.37
C ALA A 182 11.81 -3.45 -0.82
N TYR A 183 10.68 -4.16 -0.80
CA TYR A 183 9.58 -3.99 -1.74
C TYR A 183 8.31 -4.69 -1.24
N ILE A 184 7.18 -4.35 -1.86
CA ILE A 184 5.89 -4.99 -1.64
C ILE A 184 5.42 -5.63 -2.96
N ARG A 185 4.83 -6.82 -2.90
CA ARG A 185 4.06 -7.38 -4.02
C ARG A 185 2.58 -7.22 -3.77
N PHE A 186 1.92 -6.39 -4.56
CA PHE A 186 0.48 -6.20 -4.54
C PHE A 186 -0.20 -7.14 -5.53
N TYR A 187 -1.25 -7.80 -5.07
CA TYR A 187 -2.13 -8.64 -5.87
C TYR A 187 -3.45 -7.90 -6.03
N ILE A 188 -3.67 -7.34 -7.22
CA ILE A 188 -4.81 -6.48 -7.52
C ILE A 188 -5.80 -7.22 -8.40
N ASN A 189 -7.06 -7.27 -7.99
CA ASN A 189 -8.14 -7.70 -8.86
C ASN A 189 -8.44 -6.58 -9.87
N THR A 190 -8.25 -6.82 -11.17
CA THR A 190 -8.39 -5.79 -12.21
C THR A 190 -9.83 -5.57 -12.70
N ASP A 191 -10.80 -6.39 -12.26
CA ASP A 191 -12.22 -6.12 -12.51
C ASP A 191 -12.74 -5.08 -11.50
N ARG A 192 -12.44 -5.31 -10.21
CA ARG A 192 -12.85 -4.45 -9.09
C ARG A 192 -11.89 -3.29 -8.84
N TYR A 193 -10.64 -3.42 -9.27
CA TYR A 193 -9.50 -2.61 -8.83
C TYR A 193 -9.40 -2.57 -7.30
N SER A 194 -9.31 -3.77 -6.71
CA SER A 194 -9.19 -3.97 -5.27
C SER A 194 -7.93 -4.77 -4.93
N LEU A 195 -7.28 -4.41 -3.82
CA LEU A 195 -6.19 -5.20 -3.24
C LEU A 195 -6.74 -6.50 -2.65
N GLU A 196 -6.31 -7.64 -3.16
CA GLU A 196 -6.67 -8.98 -2.63
C GLU A 196 -5.64 -9.47 -1.61
N LYS A 197 -4.36 -9.16 -1.86
CA LYS A 197 -3.23 -9.60 -1.04
C LYS A 197 -2.03 -8.68 -1.22
N ALA A 198 -1.26 -8.46 -0.16
CA ALA A 198 0.07 -7.85 -0.23
C ALA A 198 1.12 -8.74 0.44
N GLU A 199 2.29 -8.88 -0.16
CA GLU A 199 3.43 -9.61 0.40
C GLU A 199 4.60 -8.64 0.59
N TYR A 200 5.16 -8.60 1.80
CA TYR A 200 6.19 -7.63 2.18
C TYR A 200 7.54 -8.34 2.31
N PHE A 201 8.57 -7.80 1.65
CA PHE A 201 9.89 -8.42 1.57
C PHE A 201 10.97 -7.54 2.22
N ASP A 202 11.97 -8.16 2.83
CA ASP A 202 13.16 -7.46 3.33
C ASP A 202 14.31 -7.43 2.29
N GLU A 203 15.45 -6.83 2.67
CA GLU A 203 16.62 -6.65 1.79
C GLU A 203 17.24 -7.99 1.35
N ASP A 204 17.06 -9.05 2.15
CA ASP A 204 17.50 -10.41 1.84
C ASP A 204 16.51 -11.16 0.94
N ASN A 205 15.46 -10.48 0.47
CA ASN A 205 14.40 -11.02 -0.38
C ASN A 205 13.56 -12.11 0.31
N GLU A 206 13.51 -12.10 1.64
CA GLU A 206 12.63 -12.96 2.43
C GLU A 206 11.27 -12.30 2.63
N MET A 207 10.18 -13.08 2.52
CA MET A 207 8.84 -12.59 2.83
C MET A 207 8.68 -12.52 4.36
N ILE A 208 8.49 -11.32 4.89
CA ILE A 208 8.46 -11.09 6.35
C ILE A 208 7.04 -10.85 6.88
N LYS A 209 6.14 -10.33 6.03
CA LYS A 209 4.73 -10.15 6.34
C LYS A 209 3.87 -10.48 5.13
N ARG A 210 2.59 -10.74 5.39
CA ARG A 210 1.56 -10.92 4.36
C ARG A 210 0.24 -10.32 4.83
N LEU A 211 -0.40 -9.52 3.99
CA LEU A 211 -1.76 -9.01 4.20
C LEU A 211 -2.71 -9.75 3.26
N GLU A 212 -3.83 -10.23 3.76
CA GLU A 212 -4.92 -10.80 2.96
C GLU A 212 -6.20 -9.99 3.18
N ALA A 213 -6.89 -9.65 2.10
CA ALA A 213 -8.17 -8.92 2.14
C ALA A 213 -9.31 -9.84 1.70
N GLU A 214 -10.40 -9.83 2.46
CA GLU A 214 -11.52 -10.76 2.31
C GLU A 214 -12.86 -10.01 2.44
N ASP A 215 -13.96 -10.72 2.15
CA ASP A 215 -15.34 -10.26 2.38
C ASP A 215 -15.68 -8.92 1.68
N PHE A 216 -15.31 -8.82 0.40
CA PHE A 216 -15.57 -7.62 -0.40
C PHE A 216 -17.06 -7.34 -0.58
N THR A 217 -17.43 -6.09 -0.35
CA THR A 217 -18.78 -5.55 -0.61
C THR A 217 -18.69 -4.37 -1.57
N ASN A 218 -19.59 -4.33 -2.54
CA ASN A 218 -19.78 -3.14 -3.37
C ASN A 218 -20.50 -2.08 -2.54
N VAL A 219 -19.88 -0.91 -2.39
CA VAL A 219 -20.40 0.16 -1.51
C VAL A 219 -20.96 1.34 -2.29
N ASP A 220 -20.52 1.54 -3.53
CA ASP A 220 -21.01 2.56 -4.45
C ASP A 220 -20.54 2.24 -5.87
N GLU A 221 -21.39 2.36 -6.88
CA GLU A 221 -21.12 2.03 -8.30
C GLU A 221 -20.09 0.90 -8.52
N ASN A 222 -18.82 1.25 -8.78
CA ASN A 222 -17.70 0.35 -9.06
C ASN A 222 -16.64 0.32 -7.94
N ILE A 223 -17.00 0.76 -6.74
CA ILE A 223 -16.14 0.85 -5.56
C ILE A 223 -16.44 -0.33 -4.65
N TRP A 224 -15.39 -1.12 -4.41
CA TRP A 224 -15.43 -2.28 -3.53
C TRP A 224 -14.58 -2.01 -2.29
N ARG A 225 -15.06 -2.49 -1.15
CA ARG A 225 -14.35 -2.43 0.11
C ARG A 225 -14.29 -3.82 0.72
N ALA A 226 -13.10 -4.22 1.17
CA ALA A 226 -12.96 -5.38 2.03
C ALA A 226 -13.63 -5.11 3.38
N ASN A 227 -14.28 -6.13 3.94
CA ASN A 227 -14.81 -6.08 5.31
C ASN A 227 -13.91 -6.81 6.29
N LYS A 228 -12.87 -7.50 5.81
CA LYS A 228 -11.86 -8.12 6.65
C LYS A 228 -10.49 -8.01 6.01
N MET A 229 -9.49 -7.72 6.83
CA MET A 229 -8.09 -7.81 6.46
C MET A 229 -7.31 -8.54 7.56
N THR A 230 -6.43 -9.45 7.16
CA THR A 230 -5.56 -10.19 8.08
C THR A 230 -4.11 -9.92 7.74
N MET A 231 -3.38 -9.28 8.67
CA MET A 231 -1.94 -9.12 8.59
C MET A 231 -1.26 -10.27 9.34
N TYR A 232 -0.38 -10.99 8.67
CA TYR A 232 0.47 -12.05 9.22
C TYR A 232 1.90 -11.52 9.36
N ASP A 233 2.46 -11.64 10.56
CA ASP A 233 3.89 -11.45 10.81
C ASP A 233 4.55 -12.84 10.79
N LEU A 234 5.29 -13.11 9.71
CA LEU A 234 5.85 -14.43 9.44
C LEU A 234 7.10 -14.69 10.29
N LYS A 235 7.81 -13.64 10.70
CA LYS A 235 8.99 -13.75 11.57
C LYS A 235 8.58 -14.02 13.02
N ALA A 236 7.51 -13.41 13.49
CA ALA A 236 7.05 -13.56 14.87
C ALA A 236 5.96 -14.63 15.05
N GLU A 237 5.47 -15.23 13.95
CA GLU A 237 4.36 -16.19 13.93
C GLU A 237 3.09 -15.65 14.61
N ARG A 238 2.72 -14.42 14.23
CA ARG A 238 1.58 -13.69 14.80
C ARG A 238 0.64 -13.22 13.70
N LYS A 239 -0.58 -12.85 14.07
CA LYS A 239 -1.48 -12.18 13.13
C LYS A 239 -2.42 -11.19 13.80
N THR A 240 -2.82 -10.18 13.05
CA THR A 240 -3.86 -9.23 13.44
C THR A 240 -4.94 -9.21 12.38
N GLU A 241 -6.19 -9.35 12.81
CA GLU A 241 -7.38 -9.20 11.97
C GLU A 241 -8.01 -7.83 12.22
N LEU A 242 -8.37 -7.13 11.15
CA LEU A 242 -9.21 -5.93 11.14
C LEU A 242 -10.51 -6.29 10.45
N ILE A 243 -11.64 -6.08 11.14
CA ILE A 243 -12.97 -6.44 10.65
C ILE A 243 -13.85 -5.20 10.72
N TRP A 244 -14.38 -4.77 9.59
CA TRP A 244 -15.22 -3.57 9.48
C TRP A 244 -16.71 -3.92 9.44
N SER A 245 -17.51 -3.07 10.06
CA SER A 245 -18.96 -3.16 10.12
C SER A 245 -19.58 -1.76 10.16
N ASN A 246 -20.90 -1.68 9.99
CA ASN A 246 -21.67 -0.43 10.07
C ASN A 246 -21.10 0.70 9.19
N ARG A 247 -20.64 0.34 7.98
CA ARG A 247 -20.05 1.28 7.04
C ARG A 247 -21.08 2.27 6.54
N VAL A 248 -20.76 3.55 6.68
CA VAL A 248 -21.52 4.68 6.13
C VAL A 248 -20.58 5.50 5.27
N ILE A 249 -20.99 5.80 4.04
CA ILE A 249 -20.20 6.53 3.07
C ILE A 249 -20.91 7.81 2.65
N ASN A 250 -20.13 8.83 2.28
CA ASN A 250 -20.59 10.12 1.75
C ASN A 250 -21.60 10.87 2.64
N GLU A 251 -21.70 10.49 3.92
CA GLU A 251 -22.35 11.29 4.96
C GLU A 251 -21.32 12.24 5.57
N SER A 252 -21.66 13.52 5.66
CA SER A 252 -20.74 14.56 6.14
C SER A 252 -20.20 14.26 7.53
N ILE A 253 -18.87 14.16 7.66
CA ILE A 253 -18.19 14.09 8.94
C ILE A 253 -17.66 15.49 9.29
N PRO A 254 -17.94 16.04 10.48
CA PRO A 254 -17.44 17.35 10.87
C PRO A 254 -15.91 17.43 10.80
N GLU A 255 -15.37 18.36 10.02
CA GLU A 255 -13.93 18.48 9.75
C GLU A 255 -13.07 18.59 11.02
N TRP A 256 -13.62 19.17 12.10
CA TRP A 256 -12.92 19.30 13.38
C TRP A 256 -12.47 17.95 13.96
N ARG A 257 -13.08 16.82 13.55
CA ARG A 257 -12.64 15.45 13.89
C ARG A 257 -11.20 15.21 13.44
N PHE A 258 -10.84 15.65 12.24
CA PHE A 258 -9.52 15.42 11.63
C PHE A 258 -8.49 16.46 12.06
N THR A 259 -8.50 16.83 13.34
CA THR A 259 -7.58 17.82 13.91
C THR A 259 -6.98 17.30 15.21
N GLU A 260 -5.90 17.91 15.68
CA GLU A 260 -5.38 17.63 17.03
C GLU A 260 -6.41 17.87 18.14
N ARG A 261 -7.33 18.82 17.93
CA ARG A 261 -8.44 19.05 18.85
C ARG A 261 -9.44 17.90 18.79
N GLY A 262 -9.70 17.33 17.61
CA GLY A 262 -10.52 16.13 17.45
C GLY A 262 -9.92 14.92 18.16
N LEU A 263 -8.62 14.69 17.98
CA LEU A 263 -7.83 13.66 18.68
C LEU A 263 -8.01 13.73 20.20
N LYS A 264 -7.91 14.92 20.80
CA LYS A 264 -8.04 15.10 22.27
C LYS A 264 -9.47 14.91 22.80
N ARG A 265 -10.48 14.95 21.93
CA ARG A 265 -11.91 14.78 22.27
C ARG A 265 -12.43 13.36 21.96
N SER A 266 -11.55 12.50 21.49
CA SER A 266 -11.83 11.10 21.15
C SER A 266 -12.04 10.26 22.40
#